data_AF-A0A948D7X4-F1
#
_entry.id   AF-A0A948D7X4-F1
#
_cell.length_a   1.000
_cell.length_b   1.000
_cell.length_c   1.000
_cell.angle_alpha   90.00
_cell.angle_beta   90.00
_cell.angle_gamma   90.00
#
_symmetry.space_group_name_H-M   'P 1'
#
loop_
_entity.id
_entity.type
_entity.pdbx_description
1 polymer ?
#
loop_
_entity_poly.entity_id
_entity_poly.type
_entity_poly.pdbx_seq_one_letter_code
_entity_poly.pdbx_strand_id
1 'polypeptide(L)'
;MDNKIAIFKGKKIRRVIYQNEWWFSVVDVVEVLTDSSKPRDYWYAMKIRVKSEDGVELSTICRQLKLESSDGKKYETDCANTGRIRKK
;
A
#
# COMPACT_ATOMS: atom_id res chain seq x y z
N MET A 1 23.81 -0.52 -5.20
CA MET A 1 22.53 0.22 -5.22
C MET A 1 21.89 0.05 -3.85
N ASP A 2 21.95 1.08 -3.01
CA ASP A 2 21.38 1.03 -1.66
C ASP A 2 19.86 0.89 -1.73
N ASN A 3 19.37 -0.34 -1.64
CA ASN A 3 17.98 -0.65 -1.36
C ASN A 3 17.67 -0.17 0.06
N LYS A 4 17.45 1.14 0.24
CA LYS A 4 16.97 1.71 1.50
C LYS A 4 15.72 0.95 1.91
N ILE A 5 15.80 0.12 2.94
CA ILE A 5 14.68 -0.71 3.36
C ILE A 5 13.71 0.21 4.10
N ALA A 6 12.44 0.22 3.69
CA ALA A 6 11.39 0.85 4.49
C ALA A 6 10.98 -0.15 5.57
N ILE A 7 11.46 0.07 6.80
CA ILE A 7 11.08 -0.70 7.98
C ILE A 7 10.17 0.19 8.84
N PHE A 8 9.01 -0.35 9.20
CA PHE A 8 8.12 0.26 10.18
C PHE A 8 7.74 -0.81 11.21
N LYS A 9 7.90 -0.53 12.50
CA LYS A 9 7.72 -1.48 13.62
C LYS A 9 8.38 -2.87 13.39
N GLY A 10 9.55 -2.92 12.76
CA GLY A 10 10.26 -4.18 12.45
C GLY A 10 9.70 -4.98 11.27
N LYS A 11 8.59 -4.54 10.66
CA LYS A 11 8.04 -5.13 9.43
C LYS A 11 8.55 -4.37 8.20
N LYS A 12 8.85 -5.11 7.13
CA LYS A 12 9.30 -4.54 5.85
C LYS A 12 8.09 -4.09 5.05
N ILE A 13 8.10 -2.85 4.57
CA ILE A 13 7.09 -2.31 3.66
C ILE A 13 7.67 -2.32 2.25
N ARG A 14 7.03 -3.05 1.34
CA ARG A 14 7.42 -3.06 -0.08
C ARG A 14 7.14 -1.71 -0.71
N ARG A 15 8.10 -1.26 -1.52
CA ARG A 15 8.05 0.03 -2.19
C ARG A 15 8.56 -0.07 -3.63
N VAL A 16 8.09 0.82 -4.48
CA VAL A 16 8.52 0.95 -5.87
C VAL A 16 8.66 2.42 -6.23
N ILE A 17 9.63 2.74 -7.09
CA ILE A 17 9.68 4.06 -7.71
C ILE A 17 8.77 4.04 -8.93
N TYR A 18 7.75 4.90 -8.94
CA TYR A 18 6.87 5.09 -10.07
C TYR A 18 6.70 6.58 -10.32
N GLN A 19 6.91 7.02 -11.58
CA GLN A 19 6.92 8.44 -11.96
C GLN A 19 7.85 9.32 -11.10
N ASN A 20 9.04 8.81 -10.78
CA ASN A 20 10.03 9.50 -9.94
C ASN A 20 9.58 9.76 -8.48
N GLU A 21 8.51 9.10 -8.03
CA GLU A 21 8.00 9.16 -6.67
C GLU A 21 8.06 7.79 -6.00
N TRP A 22 8.12 7.78 -4.66
CA TRP A 22 8.02 6.55 -3.87
C TRP A 22 6.57 6.16 -3.67
N TRP A 23 6.25 4.93 -4.06
CA TRP A 23 4.97 4.30 -3.84
C TRP A 23 5.16 3.11 -2.91
N PHE A 24 4.23 2.95 -1.96
CA PHE A 24 4.30 1.95 -0.91
C PHE A 24 3.10 1.01 -1.00
N SER A 25 3.33 -0.27 -0.73
CA SER A 25 2.27 -1.28 -0.64
C SER A 25 1.27 -0.90 0.46
N VAL A 26 0.01 -0.70 0.09
CA VAL A 26 -1.05 -0.39 1.05
C VAL A 26 -1.31 -1.57 1.97
N VAL A 27 -1.28 -2.80 1.44
CA VAL A 27 -1.48 -4.01 2.22
C VAL A 27 -0.41 -4.15 3.31
N ASP A 28 0.84 -3.84 2.99
CA ASP A 28 1.94 -3.94 3.96
C ASP A 28 1.76 -2.86 5.03
N VAL A 29 1.36 -1.64 4.65
CA VAL A 29 1.02 -0.57 5.60
C VAL A 29 -0.12 -1.01 6.54
N VAL A 30 -1.19 -1.59 5.99
CA VAL A 30 -2.30 -2.13 6.79
C VAL A 30 -1.79 -3.21 7.74
N GLU A 31 -0.94 -4.13 7.28
CA GLU A 31 -0.34 -5.17 8.11
C GLU A 31 0.45 -4.60 9.29
N VAL A 32 1.26 -3.55 9.07
CA VAL A 32 2.05 -2.96 10.15
C VAL A 32 1.21 -2.12 11.11
N LEU A 33 0.14 -1.50 10.62
CA LEU A 33 -0.73 -0.66 11.44
C LEU A 33 -1.75 -1.46 12.26
N THR A 34 -2.26 -2.56 11.70
CA THR A 34 -3.34 -3.36 12.29
C THR A 34 -2.85 -4.64 12.94
N ASP A 35 -1.61 -5.07 12.66
CA ASP A 35 -1.07 -6.38 13.02
C ASP A 35 -1.99 -7.57 12.65
N SER A 36 -2.86 -7.35 11.66
CA SER A 36 -3.78 -8.36 11.15
C SER A 36 -3.01 -9.50 10.49
N SER A 37 -3.40 -10.74 10.80
CA SER A 37 -2.90 -11.94 10.11
C SER A 37 -3.40 -12.04 8.66
N LYS A 38 -4.43 -11.26 8.30
CA LYS A 38 -5.03 -11.19 6.96
C LYS A 38 -5.17 -9.74 6.50
N PRO A 39 -4.05 -9.04 6.22
CA PRO A 39 -4.08 -7.62 5.86
C PRO A 39 -4.78 -7.33 4.54
N ARG A 40 -4.80 -8.31 3.60
CA ARG A 40 -5.54 -8.20 2.33
C ARG A 40 -7.05 -8.15 2.53
N ASP A 41 -7.58 -9.03 3.37
CA ASP A 41 -9.01 -9.09 3.68
C ASP A 41 -9.44 -7.85 4.45
N TYR A 42 -8.58 -7.39 5.39
CA TYR A 42 -8.78 -6.14 6.11
C TYR A 42 -8.86 -4.95 5.14
N TRP A 43 -7.90 -4.84 4.22
CA TRP A 43 -7.91 -3.79 3.20
C TRP A 43 -9.15 -3.88 2.31
N TYR A 44 -9.56 -5.08 1.89
CA TYR A 44 -10.78 -5.27 1.09
C TYR A 44 -12.04 -4.80 1.83
N ALA A 45 -12.20 -5.20 3.09
CA ALA A 45 -13.32 -4.75 3.93
C ALA A 45 -13.31 -3.22 4.11
N MET A 46 -12.13 -2.63 4.30
CA MET A 46 -12.00 -1.18 4.42
C MET A 46 -12.34 -0.46 3.10
N LYS A 47 -11.95 -1.00 1.94
CA LYS A 47 -12.36 -0.45 0.63
C LYS A 47 -13.88 -0.42 0.48
N ILE A 48 -14.57 -1.47 0.92
CA ILE A 48 -16.04 -1.53 0.90
C ILE A 48 -16.63 -0.44 1.80
N ARG A 49 -16.15 -0.35 3.05
CA ARG A 49 -16.64 0.64 4.03
C ARG A 49 -16.43 2.08 3.54
N VAL A 50 -15.23 2.43 3.08
CA VAL A 50 -14.93 3.77 2.56
C VAL A 50 -15.80 4.11 1.36
N LYS A 51 -16.03 3.15 0.46
CA LYS A 51 -16.90 3.35 -0.70
C LYS A 51 -18.37 3.54 -0.28
N SER A 52 -18.84 2.81 0.74
CA SER A 52 -20.23 2.90 1.20
C SER A 52 -20.52 4.11 2.09
N GLU A 53 -19.56 4.54 2.92
CA GLU A 53 -19.76 5.57 3.95
C GLU A 53 -19.34 6.95 3.44
N ASP A 54 -18.14 7.10 2.87
CA ASP A 54 -17.58 8.40 2.49
C ASP A 54 -17.76 8.73 1.00
N GLY A 55 -18.20 7.75 0.19
CA GLY A 55 -18.29 7.89 -1.28
C GLY A 55 -16.95 8.12 -1.97
N VAL A 56 -15.83 7.92 -1.26
CA VAL A 56 -14.48 8.18 -1.78
C VAL A 56 -14.05 7.04 -2.71
N GLU A 57 -13.79 7.40 -3.97
CA GLU A 57 -13.18 6.48 -4.91
C GLU A 57 -11.67 6.35 -4.66
N LEU A 58 -11.29 5.27 -3.97
CA LEU A 58 -9.90 4.93 -3.65
C LEU A 58 -9.00 4.73 -4.89
N SER A 59 -9.57 4.55 -6.08
CA SER A 59 -8.86 4.59 -7.38
C SER A 59 -8.13 5.92 -7.62
N THR A 60 -8.59 7.00 -6.98
CA THR A 60 -7.97 8.33 -7.07
C THR A 60 -6.71 8.44 -6.21
N ILE A 61 -6.58 7.59 -5.18
CA ILE A 61 -5.52 7.64 -4.16
C ILE A 61 -4.53 6.49 -4.37
N CYS A 62 -5.03 5.31 -4.72
CA CYS A 62 -4.24 4.09 -4.87
C CYS A 62 -4.07 3.75 -6.36
N ARG A 63 -2.89 3.26 -6.72
CA ARG A 63 -2.62 2.65 -8.03
C ARG A 63 -2.13 1.22 -7.87
N GLN A 64 -2.59 0.36 -8.76
CA GLN A 64 -2.07 -1.00 -8.85
C GLN A 64 -0.72 -0.98 -9.55
N LEU A 65 0.33 -1.29 -8.79
CA LEU A 65 1.70 -1.37 -9.29
C LEU A 65 2.23 -2.78 -9.05
N LYS A 66 3.15 -3.21 -9.93
CA LYS A 66 3.80 -4.52 -9.81
C LYS A 66 4.87 -4.46 -8.74
N LEU A 67 4.62 -5.13 -7.61
CA LEU A 67 5.57 -5.30 -6.52
C LEU A 67 6.08 -6.72 -6.46
N GLU A 68 7.36 -6.87 -6.14
CA GLU A 68 7.96 -8.17 -5.86
C GLU A 68 7.42 -8.72 -4.53
N SER A 69 7.05 -9.99 -4.54
CA SER A 69 6.55 -10.74 -3.40
C SER A 69 7.66 -11.63 -2.83
N SER A 70 7.42 -12.26 -1.67
CA SER A 70 8.40 -13.10 -0.97
C SER A 70 8.86 -14.32 -1.78
N ASP A 71 8.08 -14.72 -2.78
CA ASP A 71 8.36 -15.79 -3.73
C ASP A 71 9.13 -15.33 -4.98
N GLY A 72 9.57 -14.06 -5.02
CA GLY A 72 10.31 -13.47 -6.14
C GLY A 72 9.45 -13.12 -7.36
N LYS A 73 8.15 -13.40 -7.31
CA LYS A 73 7.20 -13.04 -8.38
C LYS A 73 6.68 -11.63 -8.19
N LYS A 74 6.34 -10.98 -9.30
CA LYS A 74 5.74 -9.63 -9.29
C LYS A 74 4.23 -9.73 -9.39
N TYR A 75 3.53 -9.16 -8.42
CA TYR A 75 2.06 -9.12 -8.38
C TYR A 75 1.57 -7.68 -8.37
N GLU A 76 0.41 -7.47 -9.01
CA GLU A 76 -0.30 -6.20 -8.91
C GLU A 76 -0.78 -6.00 -7.47
N THR A 77 -0.32 -4.92 -6.87
CA THR A 77 -0.61 -4.57 -5.47
C THR A 77 -1.08 -3.13 -5.44
N ASP A 78 -2.15 -2.87 -4.67
CA ASP A 78 -2.60 -1.51 -4.39
C ASP A 78 -1.47 -0.76 -3.67
N CYS A 79 -0.96 0.29 -4.31
CA CYS A 79 0.11 1.13 -3.81
C CYS A 79 -0.36 2.58 -3.67
N ALA A 80 0.16 3.29 -2.68
CA ALA A 80 -0.11 4.71 -2.48
C ALA A 80 1.20 5.50 -2.33
N ASN A 81 1.21 6.73 -2.82
CA ASN A 81 2.30 7.68 -2.58
C ASN A 81 1.94 8.64 -1.44
N THR A 82 2.95 9.20 -0.78
CA THR A 82 2.75 10.22 0.25
C THR A 82 2.42 11.60 -0.34
N GLY A 83 2.67 11.81 -1.64
CA GLY A 83 2.39 13.06 -2.34
C GLY A 83 0.91 13.44 -2.36
N ARG A 84 -0.02 12.47 -2.34
CA ARG A 84 -1.46 12.74 -2.35
C ARG A 84 -2.11 12.84 -0.96
N ILE A 85 -1.43 12.43 0.10
CA ILE A 85 -1.90 12.61 1.49
C ILE A 85 -1.77 14.08 1.94
N ARG A 86 -1.08 14.90 1.13
CA ARG A 86 -0.76 16.30 1.44
C ARG A 86 -1.61 17.27 0.62
N LYS A 87 -2.94 17.24 0.80
CA LYS A 87 -3.81 18.37 0.48
C LYS A 87 -4.79 18.58 1.64
N LYS A 88 -4.36 19.42 2.59
CA LYS A 88 -5.26 20.30 3.33
C LYS A 88 -5.52 21.53 2.47
#